data_AF-A0A094FMK9-F1
#
_entry.id   AF-A0A094FMK9-F1
#
_cell.length_a   1.000
_cell.length_b   1.000
_cell.length_c   1.000
_cell.angle_alpha   90.00
_cell.angle_beta   90.00
_cell.angle_gamma   90.00
#
_symmetry.space_group_name_H-M   'P 1'
#
loop_
_entity.id
_entity.type
_entity.pdbx_description
1 polymer ?
#
loop_
_entity_poly.entity_id
_entity_poly.type
_entity_poly.pdbx_seq_one_letter_code
_entity_poly.pdbx_strand_id
1 'polypeptide(L)'
;MSTQRSILDAPFDDFAASLLPLYVGPWVTIRIGSASSEYKLPKALLCRQSPDFASMFNGNFKEGEEQSATLAEIDGVVSARKLQY
;
A
#
# COMPACT_ATOMS: atom_id res chain seq x y z
N MET A 1 15.66 23.44 -2.84
CA MET A 1 15.40 22.32 -1.91
C MET A 1 14.12 22.65 -1.16
N SER A 2 12.99 22.06 -1.57
CA SER A 2 11.72 22.34 -0.92
C SER A 2 11.61 21.47 0.32
N THR A 3 11.65 22.10 1.50
CA THR A 3 11.32 21.45 2.77
C THR A 3 9.85 21.04 2.68
N GLN A 4 9.59 19.76 2.38
CA GLN A 4 8.23 19.25 2.42
C GLN A 4 7.78 19.32 3.89
N ARG A 5 6.91 20.29 4.22
CA ARG A 5 6.30 20.38 5.55
C ARG A 5 5.66 19.04 5.85
N SER A 6 5.94 18.50 7.02
CA SER A 6 5.34 17.26 7.47
C SER A 6 3.83 17.43 7.47
N ILE A 7 3.11 16.50 6.84
CA ILE A 7 1.65 16.54 6.82
C ILE A 7 1.06 16.39 8.23
N LEU A 8 1.87 15.89 9.17
CA LEU A 8 1.54 15.77 10.58
C LEU A 8 1.50 17.14 11.30
N ASP A 9 2.12 18.17 10.71
CA ASP A 9 2.12 19.54 11.24
C ASP A 9 1.01 20.41 10.60
N ALA A 10 0.18 19.83 9.72
CA ALA A 10 -0.91 20.52 9.06
C ALA A 10 -2.12 20.71 10.02
N PRO A 11 -2.91 21.78 9.84
CA PRO A 11 -4.22 21.91 10.50
C PRO A 11 -5.07 20.65 10.30
N PHE A 12 -5.94 20.35 11.28
CA PHE A 12 -6.74 19.12 11.27
C PHE A 12 -7.50 18.91 9.96
N ASP A 13 -8.14 19.96 9.43
CA ASP A 13 -8.93 19.86 8.20
C ASP A 13 -8.06 19.51 6.98
N ASP A 14 -6.86 20.11 6.89
CA ASP A 14 -5.89 19.82 5.82
C ASP A 14 -5.31 18.41 5.96
N PHE A 15 -5.01 17.99 7.19
CA PHE A 15 -4.58 16.63 7.51
C PHE A 15 -5.67 15.62 7.13
N ALA A 16 -6.90 15.84 7.56
CA ALA A 16 -8.03 14.95 7.33
C ALA A 16 -8.33 14.84 5.83
N ALA A 17 -8.41 15.97 5.13
CA ALA A 17 -8.67 16.00 3.69
C ALA A 17 -7.56 15.32 2.87
N SER A 18 -6.32 15.30 3.36
CA SER A 18 -5.18 14.72 2.63
C SER A 18 -4.91 13.25 2.95
N LEU A 19 -5.24 12.77 4.16
CA LEU A 19 -4.98 11.40 4.59
C LEU A 19 -6.21 10.51 4.52
N LEU A 20 -7.37 10.96 4.98
CA LEU A 20 -8.57 10.11 5.04
C LEU A 20 -8.92 9.47 3.69
N PRO A 21 -8.83 10.18 2.54
CA PRO A 21 -9.13 9.56 1.24
C PRO A 21 -8.23 8.38 0.87
N LEU A 22 -7.03 8.27 1.46
CA LEU A 22 -6.12 7.15 1.20
C LEU A 22 -6.56 5.87 1.89
N TYR A 23 -7.29 5.98 3.01
CA TYR A 23 -7.79 4.85 3.79
C TYR A 23 -9.16 4.37 3.32
N VAL A 24 -9.85 5.19 2.52
CA VAL A 24 -11.08 4.79 1.86
C VAL A 24 -10.71 3.91 0.66
N GLY A 25 -11.54 2.89 0.39
CA GLY A 25 -11.34 1.98 -0.73
C GLY A 25 -11.18 2.71 -2.09
N PRO A 26 -10.76 2.00 -3.15
CA PRO A 26 -10.77 0.55 -3.32
C PRO A 26 -9.66 -0.18 -2.55
N TRP A 27 -9.90 -1.46 -2.25
CA TRP A 27 -8.98 -2.31 -1.51
C TRP A 27 -8.28 -3.28 -2.47
N VAL A 28 -7.00 -3.55 -2.21
CA VAL A 28 -6.23 -4.59 -2.89
C VAL A 28 -5.83 -5.69 -1.92
N THR A 29 -5.61 -6.87 -2.46
CA THR A 29 -5.21 -8.06 -1.71
C THR A 29 -3.76 -8.42 -2.02
N ILE A 30 -2.89 -8.36 -1.02
CA ILE A 30 -1.49 -8.79 -1.12
C ILE A 30 -1.32 -10.16 -0.47
N ARG A 31 -0.68 -11.08 -1.18
CA ARG A 31 -0.30 -12.39 -0.67
C ARG A 31 1.20 -12.53 -0.66
N ILE A 32 1.75 -13.20 0.33
CA ILE A 32 3.19 -13.51 0.41
C ILE A 32 3.38 -15.02 0.31
N GLY A 33 4.28 -15.46 -0.57
CA GLY A 33 4.63 -16.86 -0.73
C GLY A 33 3.46 -17.71 -1.22
N SER A 34 3.19 -18.82 -0.53
CA SER A 34 2.18 -19.83 -0.88
C SER A 34 0.71 -19.40 -0.65
N ALA A 35 0.41 -18.11 -0.77
CA ALA A 35 -0.91 -17.51 -0.59
C ALA A 35 -1.56 -17.70 0.80
N SER A 36 -0.83 -18.22 1.77
CA SER A 36 -1.33 -18.47 3.14
C SER A 36 -1.46 -17.19 3.98
N SER A 37 -0.66 -16.17 3.68
CA SER A 37 -0.70 -14.87 4.35
C SER A 37 -1.34 -13.83 3.43
N GLU A 38 -2.58 -13.45 3.71
CA GLU A 38 -3.35 -12.46 2.95
C GLU A 38 -3.50 -11.14 3.71
N TYR A 39 -3.23 -10.03 3.04
CA TYR A 39 -3.30 -8.67 3.57
C TYR A 39 -4.22 -7.83 2.70
N LYS A 40 -5.29 -7.28 3.28
CA LYS A 40 -6.18 -6.33 2.60
C LYS A 40 -5.81 -4.91 2.98
N LEU A 41 -5.48 -4.10 1.98
CA LEU A 41 -4.96 -2.75 2.16
C LEU A 41 -5.68 -1.77 1.23
N PRO A 42 -5.89 -0.51 1.64
CA PRO A 42 -6.36 0.53 0.73
C PRO A 42 -5.36 0.76 -0.41
N LYS A 43 -5.84 0.70 -1.65
CA LYS A 43 -5.01 0.83 -2.86
C LYS A 43 -4.29 2.17 -2.90
N ALA A 44 -5.01 3.25 -2.62
CA ALA A 44 -4.48 4.61 -2.66
C ALA A 44 -3.32 4.79 -1.66
N LEU A 45 -3.47 4.27 -0.44
CA LEU A 45 -2.40 4.28 0.56
C LEU A 45 -1.16 3.52 0.07
N LEU A 46 -1.36 2.30 -0.44
CA LEU A 46 -0.26 1.44 -0.89
C LEU A 46 0.50 2.05 -2.08
N CYS A 47 -0.23 2.56 -3.08
CA CYS A 47 0.35 3.17 -4.28
C CYS A 47 1.06 4.50 -3.97
N ARG A 48 0.58 5.28 -2.98
CA ARG A 48 1.27 6.50 -2.55
C ARG A 48 2.62 6.19 -1.90
N GLN A 49 2.71 5.09 -1.15
CA GLN A 49 3.91 4.74 -0.41
C GLN A 49 4.96 4.01 -1.26
N SER A 50 4.54 3.34 -2.33
CA SER A 50 5.42 2.52 -3.17
C SER A 50 5.13 2.70 -4.67
N PRO A 51 6.11 3.20 -5.45
CA PRO A 51 6.01 3.28 -6.91
C PRO A 51 5.81 1.92 -7.59
N ASP A 52 6.33 0.85 -7.01
CA ASP A 52 6.18 -0.51 -7.55
C ASP A 52 4.72 -0.95 -7.49
N PHE A 53 4.04 -0.73 -6.35
CA PHE A 53 2.61 -1.02 -6.22
C PHE A 53 1.76 -0.06 -7.06
N ALA A 54 2.17 1.20 -7.23
CA ALA A 54 1.49 2.11 -8.14
C ALA A 54 1.54 1.59 -9.58
N SER A 55 2.71 1.13 -10.04
CA SER A 55 2.88 0.56 -11.38
C SER A 55 2.11 -0.74 -11.55
N MET A 56 2.14 -1.61 -10.54
CA MET A 56 1.44 -2.90 -10.52
C MET A 56 -0.09 -2.75 -10.58
N PHE A 57 -0.68 -1.90 -9.75
CA PHE A 57 -2.14 -1.81 -9.62
C PHE A 57 -2.82 -0.74 -10.48
N ASN A 58 -2.08 0.25 -10.99
CA ASN A 58 -2.62 1.26 -11.91
C ASN A 58 -2.17 1.07 -13.36
N GLY A 59 -1.20 0.18 -13.60
CA GLY A 59 -0.77 -0.19 -14.95
C GLY A 59 -1.68 -1.23 -15.59
N ASN A 60 -1.30 -1.66 -16.80
CA ASN A 60 -2.02 -2.66 -17.60
C ASN A 60 -1.62 -4.10 -17.24
N PHE A 61 -1.40 -4.36 -15.96
CA PHE A 61 -1.05 -5.68 -15.45
C PHE A 61 -2.28 -6.40 -14.91
N LYS A 62 -2.23 -7.73 -14.87
CA LYS A 62 -3.33 -8.58 -14.39
C LYS A 62 -3.70 -8.25 -12.93
N GLU A 63 -2.72 -7.87 -12.12
CA GLU A 63 -2.88 -7.44 -10.74
C GLU A 63 -3.77 -6.20 -10.62
N GLY A 64 -3.71 -5.29 -11.60
CA GLY A 64 -4.57 -4.13 -11.71
C GLY A 64 -6.02 -4.48 -12.05
N GLU A 65 -6.26 -5.55 -12.80
CA GLU A 65 -7.63 -6.04 -13.07
C GLU A 65 -8.19 -6.81 -11.87
N GLU A 66 -7.39 -7.72 -11.29
CA GLU A 66 -7.81 -8.58 -10.19
C GLU A 66 -7.82 -7.87 -8.84
N GLN A 67 -7.21 -6.68 -8.75
CA GLN A 67 -6.97 -5.97 -7.49
C GLN A 67 -6.27 -6.87 -6.46
N SER A 68 -5.38 -7.76 -6.92
CA SER A 68 -4.63 -8.67 -6.08
C SER A 68 -3.26 -9.00 -6.64
N ALA A 69 -2.29 -9.25 -5.76
CA ALA A 69 -0.93 -9.63 -6.14
C ALA A 69 -0.36 -10.67 -5.17
N THR A 70 0.44 -11.60 -5.69
CA THR A 70 1.20 -12.56 -4.88
C THR A 70 2.68 -12.25 -5.03
N LEU A 71 3.31 -11.84 -3.93
CA LEU A 71 4.73 -11.55 -3.86
C LEU A 71 5.49 -12.81 -3.46
N ALA A 72 6.55 -13.12 -4.21
CA ALA A 72 7.46 -14.20 -3.85
C ALA A 72 8.16 -13.89 -2.52
N GLU A 73 8.35 -14.90 -1.68
CA GLU A 73 9.22 -14.78 -0.53
C GLU A 73 10.67 -14.67 -1.01
N ILE A 74 11.34 -13.63 -0.55
CA ILE A 74 12.73 -13.36 -0.86
C ILE A 74 13.39 -13.00 0.46
N ASP A 75 14.34 -13.81 0.89
CA ASP A 75 15.01 -13.61 2.17
C ASP A 75 15.64 -12.21 2.25
N GLY A 76 15.43 -11.53 3.37
CA GLY A 76 15.84 -10.13 3.57
C GLY A 76 15.06 -9.06 2.79
N VAL A 77 14.12 -9.43 1.90
CA VAL A 77 13.36 -8.47 1.05
C VAL A 77 11.85 -8.57 1.30
N VAL A 78 11.27 -9.77 1.17
CA VAL A 78 9.84 -10.04 1.35
C VAL A 78 9.67 -11.24 2.28
N SER A 79 9.17 -10.99 3.48
CA SER A 79 8.91 -12.02 4.49
C SER A 79 7.62 -11.70 5.23
N ALA A 80 6.78 -12.70 5.48
CA ALA A 80 5.66 -12.54 6.38
C ALA A 80 6.17 -12.33 7.82
N ARG A 81 5.95 -11.15 8.38
CA ARG A 81 6.27 -10.87 9.79
C ARG A 81 5.01 -10.98 10.64
N LYS A 82 5.08 -11.76 11.72
CA LYS A 82 4.10 -11.71 12.80
C LYS A 82 4.62 -10.73 13.84
N LEU A 83 3.84 -9.69 14.15
CA LEU A 83 4.14 -8.81 15.28
C LEU A 83 3.98 -9.65 16.56
N GLN A 84 5.07 -9.85 17.29
CA GLN A 84 5.02 -10.40 18.63
C GLN A 84 4.68 -9.23 19.57
N TYR A 85 3.50 -9.29 20.20
CA TYR A 85 3.09 -8.36 21.24
C TYR A 85 3.50 -8.89 22.61
#